data_AF-A0A7R8WE71-F1
#
_entry.id   AF-A0A7R8WE71-F1
#
_cell.length_a   1.000
_cell.length_b   1.000
_cell.length_c   1.000
_cell.angle_alpha   90.00
_cell.angle_beta   90.00
_cell.angle_gamma   90.00
#
_symmetry.space_group_name_H-M   'P 1'
#
loop_
_entity.id
_entity.type
_entity.pdbx_description
1 polymer ?
#
loop_
_entity_poly.entity_id
_entity_poly.type
_entity_poly.pdbx_seq_one_letter_code
_entity_poly.pdbx_strand_id
1 'polypeptide(L)'
;MHPVTSVPVSNQWYADGHFYPIQIAQFALQHYCKNRTDGPPKVTLVADFDQKQGEWRIPNDKAFVQRVYDSNRSSYIVTFDITHTQGLELEVPQGTSGVFVLTMDVMPKSKNFSFSVSLLEEKTGETYDLHYVNEGELFLFSSSKATYGVHLPLNSWTQFVRDLHVDVLKGKSAANGKKWKMNKARLRVTKIVFRGKGSLNLVTLASSQHSAFFFYGADWFMRHQDENGAWGCTVERRLAGGSVLLPPGWYSAMGQGHAISVLTRAYHVSGDVKYLEAAQRALEPFRRDSSGSGVSSDSSRRGVRAWFLGHLPWYEEYPSDPPSFVLNGFIYSLFGLYDLKDKSSDAKQLFETGLESLLKLLPLFDTGSGSVYDLRHVSLGIAPNLARWDYHTVHINQLTHLATIIDAPLLNETAKRWASYLKGKRASHN
;
A
#
# COMPACT_ATOMS: atom_id res chain seq x y z
N MET A 1 -2.81 3.23 9.15
CA MET A 1 -3.19 2.19 8.17
C MET A 1 -4.58 1.70 8.53
N HIS A 2 -5.33 1.10 7.60
CA HIS A 2 -6.61 0.48 7.94
C HIS A 2 -6.38 -0.55 9.08
N PRO A 3 -7.22 -0.59 10.12
CA PRO A 3 -6.97 -1.45 11.28
C PRO A 3 -7.06 -2.95 10.96
N VAL A 4 -8.01 -3.31 10.11
CA VAL A 4 -8.33 -4.72 9.77
C VAL A 4 -7.42 -5.27 8.67
N THR A 5 -7.35 -4.58 7.53
CA THR A 5 -6.57 -5.03 6.37
C THR A 5 -5.10 -4.63 6.42
N SER A 6 -4.71 -3.73 7.33
CA SER A 6 -3.33 -3.23 7.49
C SER A 6 -2.70 -2.61 6.23
N VAL A 7 -3.52 -2.22 5.24
CA VAL A 7 -3.10 -1.44 4.07
C VAL A 7 -3.41 0.05 4.24
N PRO A 8 -2.81 0.95 3.43
CA PRO A 8 -3.12 2.38 3.46
C PRO A 8 -4.58 2.70 3.10
N VAL A 9 -5.10 3.77 3.70
CA VAL A 9 -6.35 4.43 3.32
C VAL A 9 -5.99 5.83 2.80
N SER A 10 -6.43 6.14 1.59
CA SER A 10 -6.15 7.39 0.89
C SER A 10 -7.18 8.45 1.25
N ASN A 11 -6.74 9.69 1.49
CA ASN A 11 -7.61 10.86 1.60
C ASN A 11 -7.40 11.86 0.44
N GLN A 12 -6.85 11.39 -0.69
CA GLN A 12 -6.42 12.26 -1.78
C GLN A 12 -7.56 13.00 -2.49
N TRP A 13 -8.72 12.35 -2.64
CA TRP A 13 -9.90 12.89 -3.33
C TRP A 13 -11.18 12.82 -2.49
N TYR A 14 -11.13 12.17 -1.33
CA TYR A 14 -12.27 11.99 -0.45
C TYR A 14 -11.80 12.07 1.00
N ALA A 15 -12.38 12.99 1.78
CA ALA A 15 -11.89 13.35 3.10
C ALA A 15 -12.03 12.20 4.12
N ASP A 16 -13.12 11.44 4.05
CA ASP A 16 -13.39 10.33 4.99
C ASP A 16 -12.50 9.11 4.74
N GLY A 17 -11.75 9.12 3.63
CA GLY A 17 -10.83 8.07 3.26
C GLY A 17 -11.45 7.01 2.36
N HIS A 18 -10.62 6.39 1.52
CA HIS A 18 -11.02 5.28 0.66
C HIS A 18 -9.81 4.38 0.37
N PHE A 19 -10.07 3.13 0.00
CA PHE A 19 -9.02 2.28 -0.54
C PHE A 19 -8.69 2.74 -1.95
N TYR A 20 -7.42 3.10 -2.16
CA TYR A 20 -6.92 3.48 -3.48
C TYR A 20 -5.90 2.44 -3.95
N PRO A 21 -6.25 1.60 -4.95
CA PRO A 21 -5.42 0.48 -5.39
C PRO A 21 -3.96 0.88 -5.65
N ILE A 22 -3.74 2.02 -6.31
CA ILE A 22 -2.37 2.50 -6.62
C ILE A 22 -1.55 2.74 -5.35
N GLN A 23 -2.10 3.38 -4.33
CA GLN A 23 -1.38 3.61 -3.06
C GLN A 23 -1.11 2.31 -2.30
N ILE A 24 -2.03 1.35 -2.35
CA ILE A 24 -1.87 0.04 -1.70
C ILE A 24 -0.75 -0.76 -2.39
N ALA A 25 -0.71 -0.75 -3.72
CA ALA A 25 0.37 -1.39 -4.45
C ALA A 25 1.71 -0.69 -4.24
N GLN A 26 1.77 0.64 -4.25
CA GLN A 26 3.00 1.37 -3.98
C GLN A 26 3.53 1.07 -2.58
N PHE A 27 2.65 0.96 -1.58
CA PHE A 27 3.00 0.51 -0.24
C PHE A 27 3.61 -0.91 -0.26
N ALA A 28 2.94 -1.85 -0.93
CA ALA A 28 3.42 -3.22 -1.02
C ALA A 28 4.78 -3.31 -1.74
N LEU A 29 4.90 -2.71 -2.93
CA LEU A 29 6.12 -2.73 -3.74
C LEU A 29 7.28 -2.01 -3.02
N GLN A 30 7.02 -0.92 -2.30
CA GLN A 30 8.04 -0.26 -1.50
C GLN A 30 8.57 -1.20 -0.41
N HIS A 31 7.67 -1.90 0.29
CA HIS A 31 8.07 -2.88 1.30
C HIS A 31 8.80 -4.07 0.70
N TYR A 32 8.37 -4.57 -0.47
CA TYR A 32 9.10 -5.59 -1.21
C TYR A 32 10.54 -5.17 -1.52
N CYS A 33 10.73 -3.96 -2.06
CA CYS A 33 12.06 -3.43 -2.36
C CYS A 33 12.92 -3.28 -1.10
N LYS A 34 12.37 -2.67 -0.04
CA LYS A 34 13.09 -2.50 1.25
C LYS A 34 13.48 -3.84 1.88
N ASN A 35 12.65 -4.87 1.77
CA ASN A 35 12.99 -6.20 2.26
C ASN A 35 14.23 -6.80 1.58
N ARG A 36 14.60 -6.32 0.39
CA ARG A 36 15.75 -6.77 -0.39
C ARG A 36 16.96 -5.86 -0.27
N THR A 37 16.75 -4.57 0.02
CA THR A 37 17.81 -3.55 0.07
C THR A 37 18.25 -3.21 1.48
N ASP A 38 17.33 -3.28 2.44
CA ASP A 38 17.62 -2.96 3.84
C ASP A 38 18.29 -4.17 4.51
N GLY A 39 19.12 -3.92 5.53
CA GLY A 39 19.69 -4.97 6.35
C GLY A 39 18.64 -5.72 7.18
N PRO A 40 19.00 -6.86 7.81
CA PRO A 40 18.08 -7.60 8.67
C PRO A 40 17.52 -6.69 9.78
N PRO A 41 16.23 -6.83 10.14
CA PRO A 41 15.64 -5.97 11.14
C PRO A 41 16.29 -6.19 12.50
N LYS A 42 16.47 -5.11 13.26
CA LYS A 42 16.72 -5.22 14.69
C LYS A 42 15.44 -5.71 15.35
N VAL A 43 15.52 -6.79 16.12
CA VAL A 43 14.38 -7.40 16.81
C VAL A 43 14.64 -7.43 18.32
N THR A 44 13.64 -7.01 19.08
CA THR A 44 13.55 -7.14 20.53
C THR A 44 12.47 -8.15 20.86
N LEU A 45 12.86 -9.28 21.47
CA LEU A 45 11.93 -10.27 21.99
C LEU A 45 11.29 -9.77 23.29
N VAL A 46 9.98 -9.58 23.27
CA VAL A 46 9.20 -9.23 24.46
C VAL A 46 8.86 -10.53 25.21
N ALA A 47 8.22 -11.49 24.54
CA ALA A 47 7.92 -12.81 25.08
C ALA A 47 7.73 -13.85 23.95
N ASP A 48 8.15 -15.09 24.19
CA ASP A 48 7.86 -16.27 23.33
C ASP A 48 7.16 -17.39 24.10
N PHE A 49 7.07 -17.27 25.43
CA PHE A 49 6.53 -18.26 26.36
C PHE A 49 7.19 -19.64 26.36
N ASP A 50 8.12 -19.93 25.45
CA ASP A 50 8.96 -21.12 25.46
C ASP A 50 10.20 -20.90 26.35
N GLN A 51 11.00 -19.88 26.03
CA GLN A 51 12.25 -19.55 26.74
C GLN A 51 12.08 -18.31 27.63
N LYS A 52 11.44 -17.28 27.09
CA LYS A 52 11.16 -16.01 27.74
C LYS A 52 9.65 -15.86 27.96
N GLN A 53 9.23 -16.18 29.18
CA GLN A 53 7.81 -16.16 29.59
C GLN A 53 7.16 -14.77 29.64
N GLY A 54 7.97 -13.72 29.51
CA GLY A 54 7.53 -12.34 29.75
C GLY A 54 7.36 -12.06 31.23
N GLU A 55 7.66 -10.82 31.65
CA GLU A 55 7.39 -10.38 33.01
C GLU A 55 5.99 -9.75 33.04
N TRP A 56 5.11 -10.28 33.89
CA TRP A 56 3.71 -9.90 33.95
C TRP A 56 3.41 -9.14 35.24
N ARG A 57 2.67 -8.03 35.13
CA ARG A 57 2.07 -7.37 36.30
C ARG A 57 0.59 -7.72 36.34
N ILE A 58 0.24 -8.57 37.30
CA ILE A 58 -1.11 -9.10 37.49
C ILE A 58 -1.87 -8.16 38.44
N PRO A 59 -3.00 -7.57 38.03
CA PRO A 59 -3.63 -6.47 38.75
C PRO A 59 -4.29 -6.86 40.09
N ASN A 60 -4.80 -8.10 40.21
CA ASN A 60 -5.36 -8.65 41.44
C ASN A 60 -5.56 -10.18 41.32
N ASP A 61 -6.01 -10.79 42.40
CA ASP A 61 -6.36 -12.20 42.58
C ASP A 61 -7.51 -12.70 41.70
N LYS A 62 -8.27 -11.81 41.05
CA LYS A 62 -9.35 -12.17 40.11
C LYS A 62 -8.86 -12.36 38.67
N ALA A 63 -7.58 -12.12 38.39
CA ALA A 63 -6.99 -12.37 37.08
C ALA A 63 -6.64 -13.85 36.92
N PHE A 64 -7.09 -14.46 35.82
CA PHE A 64 -6.63 -15.79 35.43
C PHE A 64 -5.56 -15.64 34.35
N VAL A 65 -4.36 -16.18 34.59
CA VAL A 65 -3.26 -16.23 33.62
C VAL A 65 -2.60 -17.59 33.75
N GLN A 66 -2.53 -18.35 32.65
CA GLN A 66 -1.95 -19.68 32.66
C GLN A 66 -1.08 -19.89 31.43
N ARG A 67 0.13 -20.42 31.66
CA ARG A 67 1.00 -20.95 30.61
C ARG A 67 0.59 -22.39 30.30
N VAL A 68 0.28 -22.67 29.04
CA VAL A 68 -0.21 -23.97 28.56
C VAL A 68 0.58 -24.37 27.32
N TYR A 69 0.91 -25.65 27.18
CA TYR A 69 1.52 -26.16 25.95
C TYR A 69 0.42 -26.39 24.90
N ASP A 70 0.53 -25.74 23.74
CA ASP A 70 -0.40 -25.93 22.61
C ASP A 70 0.22 -26.93 21.62
N SER A 71 -0.33 -28.15 21.59
CA SER A 71 0.18 -29.23 20.73
C SER A 71 0.07 -28.90 19.25
N ASN A 72 -0.94 -28.14 18.82
CA ASN A 72 -1.12 -27.78 17.42
C ASN A 72 -0.03 -26.80 16.95
N ARG A 73 0.47 -25.97 17.87
CA ARG A 73 1.57 -25.02 17.59
C ARG A 73 2.94 -25.57 17.96
N SER A 74 2.99 -26.70 18.69
CA SER A 74 4.21 -27.26 19.25
C SER A 74 5.02 -26.24 20.08
N SER A 75 4.32 -25.35 20.79
CA SER A 75 4.91 -24.23 21.52
C SER A 75 4.04 -23.87 22.72
N TYR A 76 4.64 -23.29 23.76
CA TYR A 76 3.90 -22.76 24.89
C TYR A 76 3.15 -21.47 24.53
N ILE A 77 1.95 -21.34 25.08
CA ILE A 77 1.10 -20.17 24.96
C ILE A 77 0.75 -19.65 26.36
N VAL A 78 0.38 -18.38 26.45
CA VAL A 78 -0.29 -17.84 27.63
C VAL A 78 -1.75 -17.62 27.29
N THR A 79 -2.65 -18.21 28.08
CA THR A 79 -4.09 -17.92 28.05
C THR A 79 -4.45 -17.08 29.26
N PHE A 80 -5.37 -16.12 29.08
CA PHE A 80 -5.79 -15.24 30.17
C PHE A 80 -7.27 -14.88 30.11
N ASP A 81 -7.85 -14.63 31.29
CA ASP A 81 -9.14 -14.00 31.50
C ASP A 81 -8.99 -12.92 32.57
N ILE A 82 -9.14 -11.68 32.14
CA ILE A 82 -8.92 -10.47 32.94
C ILE A 82 -10.09 -9.51 32.81
N THR A 83 -11.27 -10.05 32.50
CA THR A 83 -12.51 -9.31 32.24
C THR A 83 -12.92 -8.39 33.39
N HIS A 84 -12.60 -8.76 34.63
CA HIS A 84 -12.98 -8.02 35.84
C HIS A 84 -11.81 -7.27 36.49
N THR A 85 -10.79 -6.91 35.71
CA THR A 85 -9.56 -6.29 36.22
C THR A 85 -9.17 -5.04 35.43
N GLN A 86 -8.18 -4.28 35.93
CA GLN A 86 -7.69 -3.07 35.26
C GLN A 86 -6.84 -3.36 33.99
N GLY A 87 -6.44 -4.62 33.80
CA GLY A 87 -5.65 -5.09 32.64
C GLY A 87 -4.41 -5.87 33.04
N LEU A 88 -3.95 -6.75 32.16
CA LEU A 88 -2.75 -7.57 32.33
C LEU A 88 -1.60 -6.89 31.58
N GLU A 89 -0.62 -6.41 32.33
CA GLU A 89 0.53 -5.72 31.77
C GLU A 89 1.67 -6.70 31.49
N LEU A 90 2.14 -6.67 30.25
CA LEU A 90 3.35 -7.34 29.80
C LEU A 90 4.48 -6.32 29.79
N GLU A 91 5.51 -6.56 30.60
CA GLU A 91 6.66 -5.68 30.71
C GLU A 91 7.45 -5.66 29.38
N VAL A 92 7.76 -4.46 28.94
CA VAL A 92 8.51 -4.23 27.70
C VAL A 92 10.00 -4.08 28.06
N PRO A 93 10.92 -4.84 27.45
CA PRO A 93 12.35 -4.71 27.72
C PRO A 93 12.85 -3.27 27.48
N GLN A 94 13.89 -2.86 28.20
CA GLN A 94 14.54 -1.58 27.95
C GLN A 94 15.19 -1.53 26.55
N GLY A 95 15.43 -0.31 26.04
CA GLY A 95 16.16 -0.13 24.78
C GLY A 95 15.32 -0.27 23.50
N THR A 96 14.01 0.01 23.57
CA THR A 96 13.07 -0.03 22.41
C THR A 96 13.24 1.11 21.39
N SER A 97 14.33 1.87 21.47
CA SER A 97 14.66 2.89 20.47
C SER A 97 14.80 2.27 19.08
N GLY A 98 14.04 2.78 18.12
CA GLY A 98 14.11 2.36 16.72
C GLY A 98 13.36 1.08 16.38
N VAL A 99 12.72 0.40 17.34
CA VAL A 99 11.94 -0.83 17.12
C VAL A 99 10.46 -0.60 17.41
N PHE A 100 9.72 -0.18 16.37
CA PHE A 100 8.32 0.26 16.50
C PHE A 100 7.32 -0.63 15.75
N VAL A 101 7.79 -1.70 15.12
CA VAL A 101 6.91 -2.67 14.47
C VAL A 101 6.58 -3.78 15.45
N LEU A 102 5.39 -3.71 16.04
CA LEU A 102 4.85 -4.76 16.91
C LEU A 102 4.42 -5.94 16.07
N THR A 103 4.90 -7.13 16.40
CA THR A 103 4.39 -8.41 15.89
C THR A 103 3.92 -9.24 17.05
N MET A 104 2.69 -9.77 16.95
CA MET A 104 2.08 -10.57 18.00
C MET A 104 1.26 -11.71 17.40
N ASP A 105 1.55 -12.93 17.80
CA ASP A 105 0.66 -14.06 17.56
C ASP A 105 -0.41 -14.06 18.67
N VAL A 106 -1.66 -13.80 18.26
CA VAL A 106 -2.78 -13.57 19.17
C VAL A 106 -4.02 -14.35 18.75
N MET A 107 -4.75 -14.82 19.74
CA MET A 107 -6.07 -15.44 19.58
C MET A 107 -7.06 -14.80 20.57
N PRO A 108 -7.89 -13.84 20.13
CA PRO A 108 -8.97 -13.31 20.95
C PRO A 108 -9.98 -14.42 21.29
N LYS A 109 -10.39 -14.52 22.56
CA LYS A 109 -11.42 -15.48 23.02
C LYS A 109 -12.76 -14.82 23.37
N SER A 110 -12.83 -13.49 23.26
CA SER A 110 -14.04 -12.71 23.53
C SER A 110 -14.08 -11.46 22.66
N LYS A 111 -15.29 -10.92 22.43
CA LYS A 111 -15.48 -9.68 21.66
C LYS A 111 -14.87 -8.44 22.33
N ASN A 112 -14.90 -8.40 23.67
CA ASN A 112 -14.27 -7.32 24.45
C ASN A 112 -12.75 -7.46 24.59
N PHE A 113 -12.11 -8.42 23.89
CA PHE A 113 -10.66 -8.48 23.82
C PHE A 113 -10.11 -7.16 23.29
N SER A 114 -9.10 -6.62 23.97
CA SER A 114 -8.37 -5.45 23.52
C SER A 114 -6.98 -5.42 24.12
N PHE A 115 -6.11 -4.62 23.53
CA PHE A 115 -4.83 -4.31 24.14
C PHE A 115 -4.44 -2.87 23.85
N SER A 116 -3.59 -2.31 24.69
CA SER A 116 -3.04 -0.97 24.52
C SER A 116 -1.54 -0.99 24.54
N VAL A 117 -0.92 -0.14 23.73
CA VAL A 117 0.52 0.06 23.67
C VAL A 117 0.81 1.53 23.96
N SER A 118 1.61 1.78 25.00
CA SER A 118 2.00 3.13 25.39
C SER A 118 3.39 3.45 24.84
N LEU A 119 3.53 4.65 24.27
CA LEU A 119 4.79 5.15 23.74
C LEU A 119 5.16 6.47 24.41
N LEU A 120 6.38 6.59 24.92
CA LEU A 120 6.90 7.79 25.58
C LEU A 120 7.81 8.57 24.61
N GLU A 121 7.60 9.88 24.46
CA GLU A 121 8.56 10.80 23.84
C GLU A 121 9.47 11.37 24.94
N GLU A 122 10.74 10.99 24.92
CA GLU A 122 11.68 11.26 26.02
C GLU A 122 12.00 12.75 26.22
N LYS A 123 11.84 13.61 25.21
CA LYS A 123 12.14 15.04 25.30
C LYS A 123 10.98 15.83 25.90
N THR A 124 9.74 15.53 25.51
CA THR A 124 8.55 16.23 26.00
C THR A 124 7.96 15.58 27.25
N GLY A 125 8.29 14.32 27.51
CA GLY A 125 7.65 13.50 28.54
C GLY A 125 6.22 13.09 28.18
N GLU A 126 5.76 13.38 26.95
CA GLU A 126 4.41 13.06 26.52
C GLU A 126 4.28 11.55 26.25
N THR A 127 3.20 10.96 26.75
CA THR A 127 2.83 9.57 26.48
C THR A 127 1.71 9.50 25.46
N TYR A 128 1.85 8.59 24.50
CA TYR A 128 0.87 8.30 23.46
C TYR A 128 0.31 6.89 23.67
N ASP A 129 -1.00 6.80 23.90
CA ASP A 129 -1.67 5.52 24.10
C ASP A 129 -2.41 5.09 22.83
N LEU A 130 -1.94 3.99 22.26
CA LEU A 130 -2.59 3.29 21.15
C LEU A 130 -3.48 2.18 21.72
N HIS A 131 -4.75 2.16 21.36
CA HIS A 131 -5.70 1.14 21.78
C HIS A 131 -6.16 0.33 20.57
N TYR A 132 -6.04 -0.98 20.65
CA TYR A 132 -6.49 -1.91 19.63
C TYR A 132 -7.65 -2.71 20.21
N VAL A 133 -8.86 -2.49 19.68
CA VAL A 133 -10.11 -3.07 20.20
C VAL A 133 -10.70 -4.04 19.20
N ASN A 134 -11.27 -5.15 19.68
CA ASN A 134 -11.85 -6.16 18.78
C ASN A 134 -13.29 -5.85 18.36
N GLU A 135 -13.94 -4.92 19.05
CA GLU A 135 -15.30 -4.44 18.80
C GLU A 135 -15.33 -2.91 18.96
N GLY A 136 -15.96 -2.21 18.01
CA GLY A 136 -16.01 -0.74 17.97
C GLY A 136 -15.82 -0.17 16.55
N GLU A 137 -15.71 1.14 16.46
CA GLU A 137 -15.41 1.84 15.19
C GLU A 137 -13.97 1.60 14.74
N LEU A 138 -13.72 1.69 13.42
CA LEU A 138 -12.39 1.50 12.86
C LEU A 138 -11.37 2.51 13.41
N PHE A 139 -11.79 3.77 13.59
CA PHE A 139 -10.91 4.84 14.03
C PHE A 139 -11.62 5.76 15.02
N LEU A 140 -11.04 5.92 16.20
CA LEU A 140 -11.49 6.89 17.20
C LEU A 140 -10.28 7.63 17.76
N PHE A 141 -10.16 8.91 17.46
CA PHE A 141 -8.98 9.72 17.79
C PHE A 141 -9.34 10.86 18.75
N SER A 142 -8.55 11.01 19.81
CA SER A 142 -8.57 12.16 20.73
C SER A 142 -7.17 12.74 20.87
N SER A 143 -7.03 13.83 21.64
CA SER A 143 -5.75 14.53 21.83
C SER A 143 -4.64 13.66 22.42
N SER A 144 -4.96 12.68 23.27
CA SER A 144 -4.01 11.78 23.95
C SER A 144 -4.16 10.31 23.59
N LYS A 145 -5.27 9.91 22.93
CA LYS A 145 -5.62 8.51 22.70
C LYS A 145 -5.95 8.26 21.23
N ALA A 146 -5.40 7.18 20.68
CA ALA A 146 -5.80 6.70 19.35
C ALA A 146 -6.33 5.27 19.47
N THR A 147 -7.57 5.05 19.05
CA THR A 147 -8.21 3.73 19.10
C THR A 147 -8.44 3.21 17.68
N TYR A 148 -8.10 1.94 17.48
CA TYR A 148 -8.16 1.21 16.22
C TYR A 148 -9.00 -0.05 16.40
N GLY A 149 -10.12 -0.16 15.67
CA GLY A 149 -10.98 -1.35 15.66
C GLY A 149 -10.40 -2.45 14.79
N VAL A 150 -9.65 -3.39 15.37
CA VAL A 150 -8.85 -4.39 14.62
C VAL A 150 -9.64 -5.61 14.15
N HIS A 151 -10.76 -5.92 14.80
CA HIS A 151 -11.70 -7.00 14.42
C HIS A 151 -11.02 -8.34 14.07
N LEU A 152 -10.08 -8.76 14.90
CA LEU A 152 -9.42 -10.06 14.82
C LEU A 152 -10.44 -11.20 15.02
N PRO A 153 -10.32 -12.31 14.27
CA PRO A 153 -11.23 -13.44 14.37
C PRO A 153 -11.18 -14.09 15.75
N LEU A 154 -12.35 -14.39 16.31
CA LEU A 154 -12.44 -15.07 17.61
C LEU A 154 -12.01 -16.53 17.49
N ASN A 155 -11.30 -17.01 18.51
CA ASN A 155 -10.83 -18.40 18.62
C ASN A 155 -9.99 -18.87 17.42
N SER A 156 -9.35 -17.94 16.71
CA SER A 156 -8.40 -18.24 15.65
C SER A 156 -7.10 -17.47 15.88
N TRP A 157 -5.97 -18.17 15.75
CA TRP A 157 -4.67 -17.53 15.78
C TRP A 157 -4.51 -16.58 14.60
N THR A 158 -4.02 -15.39 14.88
CA THR A 158 -3.70 -14.36 13.88
C THR A 158 -2.35 -13.75 14.22
N GLN A 159 -1.49 -13.58 13.22
CA GLN A 159 -0.28 -12.78 13.36
C GLN A 159 -0.63 -11.31 13.14
N PHE A 160 -0.66 -10.55 14.23
CA PHE A 160 -0.92 -9.13 14.24
C PHE A 160 0.38 -8.35 14.04
N VAL A 161 0.47 -7.53 12.98
CA VAL A 161 1.65 -6.69 12.71
C VAL A 161 1.26 -5.23 12.53
N ARG A 162 1.87 -4.32 13.31
CA ARG A 162 1.63 -2.86 13.21
C ARG A 162 2.90 -2.03 13.38
N ASP A 163 3.03 -0.98 12.57
CA ASP A 163 3.97 0.11 12.82
C ASP A 163 3.32 1.12 13.79
N LEU A 164 3.70 1.02 15.07
CA LEU A 164 3.19 1.85 16.16
C LEU A 164 3.50 3.34 15.92
N HIS A 165 4.65 3.65 15.32
CA HIS A 165 5.01 5.04 15.03
C HIS A 165 4.07 5.64 13.97
N VAL A 166 3.74 4.87 12.92
CA VAL A 166 2.74 5.29 11.92
C VAL A 166 1.37 5.49 12.57
N ASP A 167 0.97 4.60 13.48
CA ASP A 167 -0.31 4.70 14.19
C ASP A 167 -0.35 5.93 15.12
N VAL A 168 0.73 6.26 15.85
CA VAL A 168 0.80 7.52 16.61
C VAL A 168 0.67 8.73 15.70
N LEU A 169 1.43 8.78 14.60
CA LEU A 169 1.41 9.92 13.68
C LEU A 169 0.04 10.12 13.05
N LYS A 170 -0.65 9.03 12.66
CA LYS A 170 -1.98 9.10 12.06
C LYS A 170 -3.02 9.54 13.08
N GLY A 171 -3.02 8.97 14.28
CA GLY A 171 -3.91 9.39 15.36
C GLY A 171 -3.75 10.87 15.71
N LYS A 172 -2.51 11.34 15.88
CA LYS A 172 -2.23 12.76 16.15
C LYS A 172 -2.59 13.68 14.99
N SER A 173 -2.34 13.26 13.76
CA SER A 173 -2.68 14.09 12.60
C SER A 173 -4.19 14.27 12.45
N ALA A 174 -4.95 13.19 12.70
CA ALA A 174 -6.40 13.24 12.68
C ALA A 174 -6.98 14.09 13.82
N ALA A 175 -6.51 13.87 15.06
CA ALA A 175 -6.99 14.61 16.23
C ALA A 175 -6.72 16.12 16.17
N ASN A 176 -5.66 16.56 15.50
CA ASN A 176 -5.27 17.98 15.40
C ASN A 176 -5.60 18.63 14.05
N GLY A 177 -6.18 17.90 13.10
CA GLY A 177 -6.49 18.42 11.76
C GLY A 177 -5.26 18.86 10.93
N LYS A 178 -4.04 18.46 11.30
CA LYS A 178 -2.80 18.83 10.59
C LYS A 178 -1.79 17.69 10.57
N LYS A 179 -0.95 17.63 9.53
CA LYS A 179 0.11 16.62 9.45
C LYS A 179 1.09 16.77 10.62
N TRP A 180 1.26 15.71 11.38
CA TRP A 180 2.21 15.65 12.49
C TRP A 180 3.55 15.02 12.06
N LYS A 181 4.64 15.43 12.72
CA LYS A 181 5.98 14.85 12.56
C LYS A 181 6.54 14.54 13.94
N MET A 182 7.23 13.41 14.06
CA MET A 182 7.83 12.95 15.31
C MET A 182 9.20 12.35 15.02
N ASN A 183 10.15 12.56 15.93
CA ASN A 183 11.47 11.96 15.80
C ASN A 183 11.46 10.55 16.41
N LYS A 184 11.56 9.53 15.56
CA LYS A 184 11.65 8.12 15.95
C LYS A 184 12.73 7.84 17.00
N ALA A 185 13.86 8.55 16.98
CA ALA A 185 14.97 8.30 17.90
C ALA A 185 14.63 8.61 19.37
N ARG A 186 13.59 9.41 19.63
CA ARG A 186 13.15 9.83 20.97
C ARG A 186 11.94 9.09 21.50
N LEU A 187 11.39 8.18 20.69
CA LEU A 187 10.20 7.43 21.05
C LEU A 187 10.60 6.09 21.66
N ARG A 188 9.92 5.67 22.72
CA ARG A 188 10.11 4.36 23.36
C ARG A 188 8.77 3.68 23.53
N VAL A 189 8.70 2.39 23.25
CA VAL A 189 7.57 1.57 23.70
C VAL A 189 7.82 1.23 25.16
N THR A 190 6.88 1.60 26.03
CA THR A 190 7.03 1.47 27.49
C THR A 190 6.10 0.43 28.09
N LYS A 191 4.93 0.21 27.49
CA LYS A 191 3.88 -0.62 28.09
C LYS A 191 3.08 -1.37 27.04
N ILE A 192 2.74 -2.63 27.33
CA ILE A 192 1.69 -3.37 26.62
C ILE A 192 0.70 -3.89 27.66
N VAL A 193 -0.59 -3.56 27.53
CA VAL A 193 -1.63 -3.97 28.47
C VAL A 193 -2.77 -4.65 27.75
N PHE A 194 -3.06 -5.90 28.10
CA PHE A 194 -4.16 -6.69 27.58
C PHE A 194 -5.41 -6.54 28.45
N ARG A 195 -6.59 -6.72 27.84
CA ARG A 195 -7.91 -6.73 28.50
C ARG A 195 -8.83 -7.75 27.83
N GLY A 196 -9.84 -8.24 28.55
CA GLY A 196 -10.77 -9.27 28.06
C GLY A 196 -10.21 -10.68 28.19
N LYS A 197 -10.52 -11.56 27.22
CA LYS A 197 -10.06 -12.95 27.20
C LYS A 197 -9.28 -13.26 25.93
N GLY A 198 -8.15 -13.93 26.05
CA GLY A 198 -7.33 -14.22 24.89
C GLY A 198 -6.21 -15.22 25.14
N SER A 199 -5.45 -15.46 24.09
CA SER A 199 -4.21 -16.23 24.15
C SER A 199 -3.12 -15.58 23.30
N LEU A 200 -1.87 -15.75 23.73
CA LEU A 200 -0.66 -15.20 23.11
C LEU A 200 0.40 -16.28 22.97
N ASN A 201 1.23 -16.18 21.93
CA ASN A 201 2.36 -17.08 21.70
C ASN A 201 3.69 -16.32 21.52
N LEU A 202 3.78 -15.40 20.56
CA LEU A 202 4.99 -14.63 20.30
C LEU A 202 4.66 -13.14 20.33
N VAL A 203 5.49 -12.34 21.02
CA VAL A 203 5.42 -10.88 21.05
C VAL A 203 6.81 -10.30 20.79
N THR A 204 6.97 -9.54 19.72
CA THR A 204 8.24 -8.90 19.35
C THR A 204 8.04 -7.45 18.92
N LEU A 205 9.08 -6.65 19.10
CA LEU A 205 9.22 -5.32 18.52
C LEU A 205 10.38 -5.35 17.53
N ALA A 206 10.18 -4.83 16.32
CA ALA A 206 11.20 -4.82 15.28
C ALA A 206 11.37 -3.43 14.65
N SER A 207 12.52 -3.19 14.02
CA SER A 207 12.73 -1.98 13.22
C SER A 207 11.89 -1.99 11.93
N SER A 208 11.59 -3.18 11.41
CA SER A 208 10.75 -3.39 10.23
C SER A 208 10.15 -4.79 10.20
N GLN A 209 9.03 -4.94 9.49
CA GLN A 209 8.45 -6.22 9.06
C GLN A 209 8.01 -6.09 7.59
N HIS A 210 8.98 -5.88 6.70
CA HIS A 210 8.70 -5.56 5.30
C HIS A 210 7.98 -6.68 4.56
N SER A 211 8.33 -7.95 4.82
CA SER A 211 7.62 -9.09 4.26
C SER A 211 6.13 -9.08 4.62
N ALA A 212 5.78 -8.91 5.91
CA ALA A 212 4.38 -8.87 6.35
C ALA A 212 3.59 -7.74 5.69
N PHE A 213 4.16 -6.53 5.62
CA PHE A 213 3.50 -5.40 4.98
C PHE A 213 3.34 -5.58 3.46
N PHE A 214 4.30 -6.24 2.80
CA PHE A 214 4.15 -6.61 1.39
C PHE A 214 2.97 -7.57 1.18
N PHE A 215 2.88 -8.64 1.99
CA PHE A 215 1.79 -9.61 1.88
C PHE A 215 0.42 -9.03 2.27
N TYR A 216 0.34 -8.10 3.22
CA TYR A 216 -0.92 -7.38 3.46
C TYR A 216 -1.44 -6.65 2.22
N GLY A 217 -0.55 -6.06 1.42
CA GLY A 217 -0.91 -5.48 0.14
C GLY A 217 -1.34 -6.53 -0.90
N ALA A 218 -0.57 -7.61 -1.04
CA ALA A 218 -0.89 -8.70 -1.98
C ALA A 218 -2.24 -9.38 -1.67
N ASP A 219 -2.48 -9.71 -0.40
CA ASP A 219 -3.73 -10.31 0.08
C ASP A 219 -4.92 -9.36 -0.05
N TRP A 220 -4.68 -8.05 0.04
CA TRP A 220 -5.72 -7.07 -0.24
C TRP A 220 -6.13 -7.14 -1.70
N PHE A 221 -5.19 -7.15 -2.64
CA PHE A 221 -5.50 -7.28 -4.07
C PHE A 221 -6.23 -8.57 -4.40
N MET A 222 -5.79 -9.71 -3.85
CA MET A 222 -6.47 -10.99 -4.07
C MET A 222 -7.93 -10.97 -3.57
N ARG A 223 -8.20 -10.36 -2.42
CA ARG A 223 -9.55 -10.31 -1.81
C ARG A 223 -10.48 -9.27 -2.38
N HIS A 224 -9.96 -8.23 -3.04
CA HIS A 224 -10.74 -7.08 -3.53
C HIS A 224 -10.74 -6.96 -5.06
N GLN A 225 -10.26 -7.98 -5.76
CA GLN A 225 -10.42 -8.07 -7.20
C GLN A 225 -11.87 -8.37 -7.54
N ASP A 226 -12.47 -7.56 -8.41
CA ASP A 226 -13.83 -7.81 -8.89
C ASP A 226 -13.88 -8.95 -9.93
N GLU A 227 -15.09 -9.33 -10.32
CA GLU A 227 -15.35 -10.38 -11.32
C GLU A 227 -14.75 -10.07 -12.72
N ASN A 228 -14.44 -8.81 -12.99
CA ASN A 228 -13.81 -8.35 -14.23
C ASN A 228 -12.28 -8.30 -14.11
N GLY A 229 -11.71 -8.83 -13.03
CA GLY A 229 -10.27 -8.84 -12.79
C GLY A 229 -9.71 -7.49 -12.35
N ALA A 230 -10.55 -6.53 -11.98
CA ALA A 230 -10.13 -5.16 -11.76
C ALA A 230 -10.27 -4.70 -10.30
N TRP A 231 -9.68 -3.54 -10.01
CA TRP A 231 -9.85 -2.83 -8.74
C TRP A 231 -10.40 -1.44 -9.00
N GLY A 232 -11.73 -1.30 -8.97
CA GLY A 232 -12.41 -0.03 -9.17
C GLY A 232 -12.09 1.01 -8.10
N CYS A 233 -11.81 2.25 -8.51
CA CYS A 233 -11.66 3.35 -7.57
C CYS A 233 -13.02 3.77 -7.02
N THR A 234 -13.23 3.71 -5.71
CA THR A 234 -14.55 3.93 -5.10
C THR A 234 -14.96 5.39 -4.97
N VAL A 235 -14.19 6.32 -5.55
CA VAL A 235 -14.44 7.76 -5.45
C VAL A 235 -14.43 8.41 -6.83
N GLU A 236 -15.16 9.51 -6.93
CA GLU A 236 -15.23 10.32 -8.15
C GLU A 236 -13.90 11.01 -8.44
N ARG A 237 -13.54 11.11 -9.73
CA ARG A 237 -12.36 11.86 -10.19
C ARG A 237 -12.75 12.93 -11.20
N ARG A 238 -12.32 14.17 -10.93
CA ARG A 238 -12.50 15.34 -11.82
C ARG A 238 -11.21 15.71 -12.54
N LEU A 239 -11.21 15.69 -13.86
CA LEU A 239 -10.07 16.02 -14.71
C LEU A 239 -10.34 17.34 -15.48
N ALA A 240 -9.30 17.89 -16.10
CA ALA A 240 -9.39 19.09 -16.96
C ALA A 240 -10.18 20.28 -16.35
N GLY A 241 -9.97 20.57 -15.06
CA GLY A 241 -10.67 21.66 -14.37
C GLY A 241 -12.14 21.35 -14.05
N GLY A 242 -12.56 20.08 -14.12
CA GLY A 242 -13.92 19.63 -13.81
C GLY A 242 -14.77 19.32 -15.03
N SER A 243 -14.28 19.56 -16.25
CA SER A 243 -15.02 19.28 -17.49
C SER A 243 -15.14 17.80 -17.81
N VAL A 244 -14.28 16.96 -17.22
CA VAL A 244 -14.33 15.50 -17.40
C VAL A 244 -14.47 14.81 -16.05
N LEU A 245 -15.48 13.96 -15.94
CA LEU A 245 -15.90 13.30 -14.71
C LEU A 245 -15.78 11.78 -14.84
N LEU A 246 -15.17 11.14 -13.85
CA LEU A 246 -15.18 9.69 -13.69
C LEU A 246 -15.94 9.34 -12.41
N PRO A 247 -17.20 8.87 -12.49
CA PRO A 247 -17.95 8.43 -11.32
C PRO A 247 -17.34 7.18 -10.67
N PRO A 248 -17.66 6.89 -9.40
CA PRO A 248 -17.10 5.75 -8.67
C PRO A 248 -17.16 4.42 -9.42
N GLY A 249 -16.06 3.68 -9.33
CA GLY A 249 -15.85 2.35 -9.89
C GLY A 249 -15.05 2.32 -11.18
N TRP A 250 -14.56 3.47 -11.66
CA TRP A 250 -13.64 3.54 -12.80
C TRP A 250 -12.35 2.74 -12.54
N TYR A 251 -11.82 2.11 -13.59
CA TYR A 251 -10.56 1.36 -13.56
C TYR A 251 -9.37 2.22 -13.98
N SER A 252 -8.16 1.85 -13.58
CA SER A 252 -6.94 2.55 -13.95
C SER A 252 -5.91 1.57 -14.49
N ALA A 253 -5.35 1.82 -15.68
CA ALA A 253 -4.26 0.99 -16.21
C ALA A 253 -3.04 0.99 -15.28
N MET A 254 -2.74 2.13 -14.65
CA MET A 254 -1.69 2.23 -13.65
C MET A 254 -2.00 1.37 -12.42
N GLY A 255 -3.26 1.39 -11.96
CA GLY A 255 -3.74 0.54 -10.86
C GLY A 255 -3.62 -0.94 -11.17
N GLN A 256 -4.07 -1.36 -12.36
CA GLN A 256 -3.96 -2.74 -12.83
C GLN A 256 -2.49 -3.18 -12.94
N GLY A 257 -1.64 -2.38 -13.59
CA GLY A 257 -0.22 -2.71 -13.75
C GLY A 257 0.50 -2.85 -12.41
N HIS A 258 0.29 -1.92 -11.50
CA HIS A 258 0.83 -1.99 -10.15
C HIS A 258 0.35 -3.22 -9.38
N ALA A 259 -0.92 -3.58 -9.48
CA ALA A 259 -1.46 -4.77 -8.85
C ALA A 259 -0.84 -6.05 -9.44
N ILE A 260 -0.70 -6.12 -10.77
CA ILE A 260 -0.01 -7.23 -11.45
C ILE A 260 1.43 -7.36 -10.94
N SER A 261 2.17 -6.25 -10.82
CA SER A 261 3.52 -6.24 -10.27
C SER A 261 3.60 -6.77 -8.82
N VAL A 262 2.61 -6.43 -7.98
CA VAL A 262 2.52 -6.94 -6.60
C VAL A 262 2.23 -8.45 -6.60
N LEU A 263 1.19 -8.87 -7.31
CA LEU A 263 0.73 -10.26 -7.33
C LEU A 263 1.77 -11.20 -7.95
N THR A 264 2.45 -10.78 -9.01
CA THR A 264 3.52 -11.57 -9.63
C THR A 264 4.70 -11.75 -8.67
N ARG A 265 5.07 -10.71 -7.91
CA ARG A 265 6.10 -10.82 -6.86
C ARG A 265 5.65 -11.69 -5.69
N ALA A 266 4.37 -11.64 -5.32
CA ALA A 266 3.81 -12.47 -4.26
C ALA A 266 3.84 -13.95 -4.65
N TYR A 267 3.45 -14.28 -5.90
CA TYR A 267 3.60 -15.62 -6.47
C TYR A 267 5.06 -16.07 -6.48
N HIS A 268 5.98 -15.22 -6.96
CA HIS A 268 7.40 -15.57 -7.03
C HIS A 268 8.01 -15.89 -5.66
N VAL A 269 7.62 -15.17 -4.60
CA VAL A 269 8.14 -15.38 -3.24
C VAL A 269 7.47 -16.54 -2.52
N SER A 270 6.15 -16.70 -2.64
CA SER A 270 5.37 -17.67 -1.87
C SER A 270 5.18 -19.02 -2.57
N GLY A 271 5.20 -19.04 -3.89
CA GLY A 271 4.77 -20.17 -4.70
C GLY A 271 3.24 -20.36 -4.77
N ASP A 272 2.44 -19.53 -4.10
CA ASP A 272 0.97 -19.67 -4.11
C ASP A 272 0.38 -19.21 -5.45
N VAL A 273 -0.14 -20.18 -6.21
CA VAL A 273 -0.71 -20.00 -7.55
C VAL A 273 -1.88 -19.02 -7.58
N LYS A 274 -2.59 -18.82 -6.46
CA LYS A 274 -3.73 -17.88 -6.39
C LYS A 274 -3.32 -16.45 -6.74
N TYR A 275 -2.11 -16.04 -6.38
CA TYR A 275 -1.60 -14.71 -6.76
C TYR A 275 -1.36 -14.62 -8.27
N LEU A 276 -0.85 -15.69 -8.89
CA LEU A 276 -0.64 -15.74 -10.34
C LEU A 276 -1.98 -15.69 -11.09
N GLU A 277 -2.97 -16.47 -10.66
CA GLU A 277 -4.31 -16.45 -11.24
C GLU A 277 -4.96 -15.06 -11.15
N ALA A 278 -4.85 -14.41 -9.99
CA ALA A 278 -5.33 -13.03 -9.82
C ALA A 278 -4.60 -12.05 -10.74
N ALA A 279 -3.29 -12.20 -10.94
CA ALA A 279 -2.51 -11.37 -11.86
C ALA A 279 -2.95 -11.57 -13.32
N GLN A 280 -3.24 -12.81 -13.74
CA GLN A 280 -3.73 -13.12 -15.07
C GLN A 280 -5.13 -12.54 -15.33
N ARG A 281 -6.05 -12.64 -14.36
CA ARG A 281 -7.37 -11.99 -14.46
C ARG A 281 -7.27 -10.47 -14.60
N ALA A 282 -6.24 -9.86 -14.02
CA ALA A 282 -6.04 -8.41 -14.09
C ALA A 282 -5.71 -7.86 -15.48
N LEU A 283 -5.51 -8.73 -16.47
CA LEU A 283 -5.35 -8.38 -17.87
C LEU A 283 -6.67 -8.02 -18.56
N GLU A 284 -7.81 -8.44 -18.02
CA GLU A 284 -9.12 -8.26 -18.65
C GLU A 284 -9.46 -6.80 -19.01
N PRO A 285 -9.26 -5.80 -18.13
CA PRO A 285 -9.54 -4.41 -18.47
C PRO A 285 -8.71 -3.85 -19.63
N PHE A 286 -7.52 -4.40 -19.90
CA PHE A 286 -6.65 -3.96 -20.99
C PHE A 286 -7.17 -4.36 -22.38
N ARG A 287 -8.09 -5.33 -22.45
CA ARG A 287 -8.71 -5.79 -23.70
C ARG A 287 -9.94 -4.97 -24.08
N ARG A 288 -10.46 -4.17 -23.15
CA ARG A 288 -11.70 -3.42 -23.28
C ARG A 288 -11.40 -1.94 -23.48
N ASP A 289 -12.18 -1.31 -24.34
CA ASP A 289 -11.98 0.10 -24.65
C ASP A 289 -12.40 1.00 -23.48
N SER A 290 -11.71 2.13 -23.32
CA SER A 290 -11.96 3.09 -22.25
C SER A 290 -13.09 4.09 -22.58
N SER A 291 -13.53 4.19 -23.84
CA SER A 291 -14.63 5.11 -24.22
C SER A 291 -15.92 4.72 -23.49
N GLY A 292 -16.57 5.69 -22.85
CA GLY A 292 -17.75 5.47 -22.01
C GLY A 292 -17.51 4.65 -20.73
N SER A 293 -16.32 4.09 -20.52
CA SER A 293 -16.04 3.20 -19.37
C SER A 293 -16.13 3.92 -18.04
N GLY A 294 -15.73 5.21 -18.00
CA GLY A 294 -15.81 6.04 -16.81
C GLY A 294 -17.23 6.16 -16.29
N VAL A 295 -18.23 6.24 -17.19
CA VAL A 295 -19.64 6.52 -16.86
C VAL A 295 -20.55 5.30 -16.91
N SER A 296 -20.08 4.15 -17.40
CA SER A 296 -20.87 2.92 -17.47
C SER A 296 -21.26 2.42 -16.09
N SER A 297 -22.55 2.19 -15.84
CA SER A 297 -23.04 1.51 -14.63
C SER A 297 -22.73 0.01 -14.64
N ASP A 298 -22.58 -0.58 -15.83
CA ASP A 298 -22.16 -1.96 -16.03
C ASP A 298 -20.63 -2.06 -16.00
N SER A 299 -20.09 -2.72 -14.97
CA SER A 299 -18.66 -2.92 -14.75
C SER A 299 -18.03 -3.78 -15.85
N SER A 300 -18.77 -4.70 -16.46
CA SER A 300 -18.26 -5.60 -17.51
C SER A 300 -17.84 -4.84 -18.77
N ARG A 301 -18.43 -3.67 -19.01
CA ARG A 301 -18.12 -2.78 -20.14
C ARG A 301 -16.98 -1.80 -19.86
N ARG A 302 -16.43 -1.82 -18.64
CA ARG A 302 -15.35 -0.90 -18.27
C ARG A 302 -14.00 -1.45 -18.72
N GLY A 303 -13.24 -0.61 -19.41
CA GLY A 303 -11.92 -0.93 -19.92
C GLY A 303 -10.94 0.21 -19.70
N VAL A 304 -9.66 -0.05 -19.99
CA VAL A 304 -8.60 0.95 -19.87
C VAL A 304 -7.89 1.24 -21.20
N ARG A 305 -8.30 0.62 -22.31
CA ARG A 305 -7.63 0.81 -23.61
C ARG A 305 -8.23 1.99 -24.39
N ALA A 306 -7.43 3.01 -24.65
CA ALA A 306 -7.72 4.05 -25.62
C ALA A 306 -6.97 3.80 -26.93
N TRP A 307 -7.33 4.55 -27.97
CA TRP A 307 -6.66 4.52 -29.28
C TRP A 307 -6.23 5.92 -29.67
N PHE A 308 -4.92 6.16 -29.76
CA PHE A 308 -4.39 7.40 -30.31
C PHE A 308 -4.52 7.35 -31.84
N LEU A 309 -5.23 8.34 -32.40
CA LEU A 309 -5.56 8.47 -33.82
C LEU A 309 -6.18 7.18 -34.43
N GLY A 310 -6.86 6.37 -33.62
CA GLY A 310 -7.55 5.16 -34.05
C GLY A 310 -6.65 3.94 -34.34
N HIS A 311 -5.33 4.01 -34.11
CA HIS A 311 -4.43 2.90 -34.49
C HIS A 311 -3.34 2.55 -33.46
N LEU A 312 -2.97 3.46 -32.55
CA LEU A 312 -1.98 3.16 -31.51
C LEU A 312 -2.69 2.94 -30.16
N PRO A 313 -2.72 1.71 -29.63
CA PRO A 313 -3.38 1.46 -28.35
C PRO A 313 -2.62 2.11 -27.20
N TRP A 314 -3.35 2.64 -26.24
CA TRP A 314 -2.83 3.25 -25.03
C TRP A 314 -3.61 2.76 -23.81
N TYR A 315 -2.95 2.56 -22.68
CA TYR A 315 -3.60 2.10 -21.45
C TYR A 315 -3.75 3.29 -20.49
N GLU A 316 -4.99 3.77 -20.34
CA GLU A 316 -5.32 5.00 -19.64
C GLU A 316 -5.17 4.87 -18.12
N GLU A 317 -4.38 5.76 -17.51
CA GLU A 317 -4.39 5.96 -16.05
C GLU A 317 -5.78 6.39 -15.57
N TYR A 318 -6.39 7.30 -16.32
CA TYR A 318 -7.75 7.76 -16.12
C TYR A 318 -8.53 7.52 -17.41
N PRO A 319 -9.48 6.58 -17.45
CA PRO A 319 -10.19 6.21 -18.69
C PRO A 319 -11.24 7.26 -19.04
N SER A 320 -10.76 8.44 -19.40
CA SER A 320 -11.55 9.62 -19.71
C SER A 320 -12.08 9.58 -21.14
N ASP A 321 -13.14 10.35 -21.38
CA ASP A 321 -13.67 10.61 -22.70
C ASP A 321 -13.76 12.13 -22.93
N PRO A 322 -12.99 12.70 -23.88
CA PRO A 322 -12.00 12.03 -24.72
C PRO A 322 -10.78 11.51 -23.93
N PRO A 323 -9.97 10.59 -24.51
CA PRO A 323 -8.81 10.01 -23.83
C PRO A 323 -7.73 11.04 -23.47
N SER A 324 -7.10 10.82 -22.31
CA SER A 324 -6.15 11.76 -21.72
C SER A 324 -4.69 11.45 -22.09
N PHE A 325 -4.36 10.17 -22.28
CA PHE A 325 -3.02 9.69 -22.61
C PHE A 325 -1.94 10.10 -21.59
N VAL A 326 -2.20 9.86 -20.29
CA VAL A 326 -1.20 10.14 -19.24
C VAL A 326 0.02 9.24 -19.37
N LEU A 327 1.23 9.82 -19.43
CA LEU A 327 2.48 9.09 -19.70
C LEU A 327 2.88 8.15 -18.56
N ASN A 328 2.98 8.67 -17.35
CA ASN A 328 3.53 7.91 -16.23
C ASN A 328 2.68 6.67 -15.92
N GLY A 329 1.35 6.80 -15.88
CA GLY A 329 0.46 5.68 -15.60
C GLY A 329 0.48 4.61 -16.69
N PHE A 330 0.63 5.02 -17.96
CA PHE A 330 0.83 4.08 -19.07
C PHE A 330 2.11 3.27 -18.90
N ILE A 331 3.25 3.91 -18.62
CA ILE A 331 4.51 3.18 -18.43
C ILE A 331 4.45 2.24 -17.22
N TYR A 332 3.83 2.65 -16.10
CA TYR A 332 3.62 1.74 -14.97
C TYR A 332 2.73 0.53 -15.34
N SER A 333 1.76 0.72 -16.23
CA SER A 333 0.97 -0.39 -16.75
C SER A 333 1.82 -1.38 -17.55
N LEU A 334 2.76 -0.88 -18.35
CA LEU A 334 3.71 -1.72 -19.10
C LEU A 334 4.65 -2.50 -18.17
N PHE A 335 5.08 -1.94 -17.04
CA PHE A 335 5.87 -2.70 -16.06
C PHE A 335 5.10 -3.89 -15.48
N GLY A 336 3.81 -3.72 -15.16
CA GLY A 336 2.96 -4.83 -14.73
C GLY A 336 2.85 -5.92 -15.80
N LEU A 337 2.57 -5.53 -17.04
CA LEU A 337 2.50 -6.47 -18.16
C LEU A 337 3.83 -7.18 -18.40
N TYR A 338 4.96 -6.47 -18.30
CA TYR A 338 6.29 -7.03 -18.41
C TYR A 338 6.59 -8.06 -17.32
N ASP A 339 6.23 -7.76 -16.06
CA ASP A 339 6.43 -8.68 -14.94
C ASP A 339 5.70 -10.03 -15.18
N LEU A 340 4.52 -10.01 -15.81
CA LEU A 340 3.69 -11.18 -16.05
C LEU A 340 3.96 -11.89 -17.39
N LYS A 341 4.69 -11.27 -18.32
CA LYS A 341 4.82 -11.72 -19.73
C LYS A 341 5.28 -13.18 -19.90
N ASP A 342 6.15 -13.66 -19.01
CA ASP A 342 6.71 -15.02 -19.08
C ASP A 342 5.74 -16.08 -18.50
N LYS A 343 4.64 -15.64 -17.91
CA LYS A 343 3.56 -16.48 -17.34
C LYS A 343 2.21 -16.27 -18.04
N SER A 344 2.15 -15.41 -19.06
CA SER A 344 0.94 -15.15 -19.84
C SER A 344 1.31 -14.61 -21.23
N SER A 345 0.93 -15.36 -22.27
CA SER A 345 1.06 -14.91 -23.66
C SER A 345 0.30 -13.61 -23.93
N ASP A 346 -0.83 -13.42 -23.26
CA ASP A 346 -1.64 -12.21 -23.37
C ASP A 346 -0.92 -11.00 -22.77
N ALA A 347 -0.31 -11.15 -21.60
CA ALA A 347 0.49 -10.09 -20.99
C ALA A 347 1.66 -9.70 -21.91
N LYS A 348 2.31 -10.69 -22.53
CA LYS A 348 3.37 -10.46 -23.52
C LYS A 348 2.87 -9.66 -24.72
N GLN A 349 1.75 -10.05 -25.33
CA GLN A 349 1.19 -9.34 -26.48
C GLN A 349 0.77 -7.90 -26.13
N LEU A 350 0.12 -7.70 -24.97
CA LEU A 350 -0.24 -6.37 -24.50
C LEU A 350 1.01 -5.51 -24.25
N PHE A 351 2.04 -6.08 -23.61
CA PHE A 351 3.30 -5.38 -23.39
C PHE A 351 3.95 -4.94 -24.70
N GLU A 352 4.12 -5.85 -25.66
CA GLU A 352 4.78 -5.57 -26.95
C GLU A 352 4.02 -4.50 -27.74
N THR A 353 2.68 -4.61 -27.81
CA THR A 353 1.84 -3.63 -28.50
C THR A 353 1.88 -2.26 -27.83
N GLY A 354 1.80 -2.22 -26.49
CA GLY A 354 1.88 -0.97 -25.73
C GLY A 354 3.26 -0.32 -25.81
N LEU A 355 4.33 -1.11 -25.83
CA LEU A 355 5.70 -0.62 -26.03
C LEU A 355 5.87 0.02 -27.41
N GLU A 356 5.31 -0.57 -28.47
CA GLU A 356 5.31 0.03 -29.80
C GLU A 356 4.64 1.42 -29.79
N SER A 357 3.46 1.54 -29.17
CA SER A 357 2.78 2.83 -28.99
C SER A 357 3.62 3.82 -28.19
N LEU A 358 4.26 3.37 -27.09
CA LEU A 358 5.14 4.23 -26.29
C LEU A 358 6.23 4.83 -27.16
N LEU A 359 6.96 4.01 -27.92
CA LEU A 359 8.08 4.47 -28.73
C LEU A 359 7.65 5.47 -29.81
N LYS A 360 6.49 5.26 -30.44
CA LYS A 360 5.95 6.17 -31.46
C LYS A 360 5.46 7.49 -30.87
N LEU A 361 4.86 7.47 -29.68
CA LEU A 361 4.23 8.64 -29.07
C LEU A 361 5.14 9.41 -28.11
N LEU A 362 6.23 8.81 -27.62
CA LEU A 362 7.15 9.42 -26.66
C LEU A 362 7.63 10.82 -27.07
N PRO A 363 7.95 11.12 -28.35
CA PRO A 363 8.34 12.47 -28.76
C PRO A 363 7.27 13.54 -28.51
N LEU A 364 5.98 13.19 -28.55
CA LEU A 364 4.88 14.14 -28.28
C LEU A 364 4.89 14.64 -26.83
N PHE A 365 5.58 13.95 -25.93
CA PHE A 365 5.69 14.35 -24.54
C PHE A 365 6.87 15.27 -24.24
N ASP A 366 7.78 15.49 -25.20
CA ASP A 366 8.98 16.32 -25.03
C ASP A 366 8.70 17.76 -25.46
N THR A 367 8.89 18.73 -24.56
CA THR A 367 8.69 20.15 -24.87
C THR A 367 9.96 20.87 -25.32
N GLY A 368 11.09 20.15 -25.39
CA GLY A 368 12.42 20.73 -25.59
C GLY A 368 13.03 21.36 -24.34
N SER A 369 12.33 21.43 -23.22
CA SER A 369 12.87 21.91 -21.93
C SER A 369 12.18 21.30 -20.71
N GLY A 370 11.46 20.19 -20.90
CA GLY A 370 10.68 19.48 -19.90
C GLY A 370 9.85 18.40 -20.58
N SER A 371 8.86 17.87 -19.86
CA SER A 371 7.86 16.96 -20.44
C SER A 371 6.45 17.42 -20.12
N VAL A 372 5.48 17.07 -20.98
CA VAL A 372 4.05 17.17 -20.63
C VAL A 372 3.62 15.95 -19.82
N TYR A 373 2.59 16.09 -18.99
CA TYR A 373 2.04 15.01 -18.17
C TYR A 373 1.17 14.05 -19.00
N ASP A 374 0.42 14.63 -19.94
CA ASP A 374 -0.60 13.96 -20.74
C ASP A 374 -0.80 14.68 -22.09
N LEU A 375 -1.52 14.04 -23.02
CA LEU A 375 -1.79 14.59 -24.37
C LEU A 375 -3.14 15.29 -24.47
N ARG A 376 -3.69 15.83 -23.37
CA ARG A 376 -4.98 16.53 -23.42
C ARG A 376 -4.96 17.77 -24.33
N HIS A 377 -3.80 18.34 -24.58
CA HIS A 377 -3.64 19.45 -25.52
C HIS A 377 -3.88 19.00 -26.98
N VAL A 378 -3.61 17.73 -27.29
CA VAL A 378 -3.96 17.10 -28.58
C VAL A 378 -5.44 16.73 -28.59
N SER A 379 -5.94 16.07 -27.54
CA SER A 379 -7.32 15.58 -27.51
C SER A 379 -8.39 16.68 -27.38
N LEU A 380 -8.09 17.76 -26.65
CA LEU A 380 -9.05 18.82 -26.30
C LEU A 380 -8.74 20.18 -26.97
N GLY A 381 -7.61 20.34 -27.65
CA GLY A 381 -7.21 21.63 -28.24
C GLY A 381 -6.94 22.73 -27.21
N ILE A 382 -6.48 22.37 -26.01
CA ILE A 382 -6.16 23.30 -24.92
C ILE A 382 -4.64 23.40 -24.69
N ALA A 383 -4.21 24.29 -23.79
CA ALA A 383 -2.79 24.42 -23.43
C ALA A 383 -2.20 23.10 -22.88
N PRO A 384 -0.91 22.79 -23.15
CA PRO A 384 -0.23 21.63 -22.59
C PRO A 384 -0.28 21.58 -21.06
N ASN A 385 -0.66 20.42 -20.53
CA ASN A 385 -0.55 20.14 -19.10
C ASN A 385 0.91 19.75 -18.78
N LEU A 386 1.75 20.73 -18.46
CA LEU A 386 3.16 20.51 -18.17
C LEU A 386 3.33 19.61 -16.93
N ALA A 387 4.22 18.62 -17.02
CA ALA A 387 4.61 17.83 -15.87
C ALA A 387 5.41 18.70 -14.90
N ARG A 388 4.99 18.72 -13.63
CA ARG A 388 5.82 19.29 -12.55
C ARG A 388 7.15 18.52 -12.46
N TRP A 389 8.19 19.13 -11.89
CA TRP A 389 9.55 18.55 -11.87
C TRP A 389 9.65 17.18 -11.19
N ASP A 390 8.80 16.90 -10.20
CA ASP A 390 8.68 15.58 -9.58
C ASP A 390 8.16 14.54 -10.57
N TYR A 391 7.10 14.84 -11.34
CA TYR A 391 6.63 13.97 -12.42
C TYR A 391 7.62 13.85 -13.58
N HIS A 392 8.33 14.94 -13.94
CA HIS A 392 9.38 14.86 -14.94
C HIS A 392 10.49 13.88 -14.51
N THR A 393 10.85 13.90 -13.21
CA THR A 393 11.81 12.95 -12.64
C THR A 393 11.26 11.52 -12.65
N VAL A 394 9.96 11.33 -12.39
CA VAL A 394 9.29 10.02 -12.56
C VAL A 394 9.43 9.52 -13.98
N HIS A 395 9.14 10.35 -14.98
CA HIS A 395 9.28 9.98 -16.39
C HIS A 395 10.73 9.57 -16.73
N ILE A 396 11.73 10.32 -16.27
CA ILE A 396 13.16 9.98 -16.45
C ILE A 396 13.46 8.62 -15.83
N ASN A 397 13.04 8.38 -14.58
CA ASN A 397 13.27 7.11 -13.89
C ASN A 397 12.62 5.92 -14.62
N GLN A 398 11.40 6.11 -15.12
CA GLN A 398 10.67 5.11 -15.87
C GLN A 398 11.38 4.75 -17.18
N LEU A 399 11.78 5.75 -17.98
CA LEU A 399 12.50 5.53 -19.23
C LEU A 399 13.89 4.93 -19.00
N THR A 400 14.58 5.37 -17.95
CA THR A 400 15.87 4.80 -17.55
C THR A 400 15.73 3.34 -17.20
N HIS A 401 14.68 2.97 -16.46
CA HIS A 401 14.43 1.57 -16.13
C HIS A 401 14.04 0.75 -17.36
N LEU A 402 13.14 1.24 -18.23
CA LEU A 402 12.80 0.56 -19.48
C LEU A 402 14.05 0.32 -20.35
N ALA A 403 14.97 1.28 -20.44
CA ALA A 403 16.22 1.12 -21.18
C ALA A 403 17.15 0.03 -20.63
N THR A 404 16.94 -0.45 -19.41
CA THR A 404 17.69 -1.61 -18.87
C THR A 404 17.10 -2.97 -19.26
N ILE A 405 15.85 -2.99 -19.70
CA ILE A 405 15.10 -4.23 -20.01
C ILE A 405 14.62 -4.30 -21.46
N ILE A 406 14.70 -3.20 -22.22
CA ILE A 406 14.33 -3.09 -23.63
C ILE A 406 15.47 -2.47 -24.42
N ASP A 407 15.85 -3.14 -25.52
CA ASP A 407 16.83 -2.64 -26.46
C ASP A 407 16.18 -1.66 -27.46
N ALA A 408 15.98 -0.42 -27.01
CA ALA A 408 15.48 0.68 -27.83
C ALA A 408 16.25 1.98 -27.52
N PRO A 409 17.14 2.45 -28.42
CA PRO A 409 17.98 3.63 -28.19
C PRO A 409 17.20 4.88 -27.78
N LEU A 410 16.01 5.07 -28.36
CA LEU A 410 15.12 6.20 -28.10
C LEU A 410 14.81 6.41 -26.61
N LEU A 411 14.68 5.32 -25.83
CA LEU A 411 14.37 5.39 -24.40
C LEU A 411 15.53 6.04 -23.63
N ASN A 412 16.76 5.55 -23.84
CA ASN A 412 17.95 6.05 -23.17
C ASN A 412 18.32 7.47 -23.63
N GLU A 413 18.20 7.74 -24.93
CA GLU A 413 18.43 9.07 -25.50
C GLU A 413 17.46 10.11 -24.92
N THR A 414 16.18 9.76 -24.85
CA THR A 414 15.14 10.63 -24.27
C THR A 414 15.35 10.82 -22.78
N ALA A 415 15.66 9.75 -22.02
CA ALA A 415 15.96 9.85 -20.59
C ALA A 415 17.15 10.77 -20.31
N LYS A 416 18.25 10.64 -21.07
CA LYS A 416 19.43 11.52 -20.94
C LYS A 416 19.12 12.97 -21.30
N ARG A 417 18.36 13.19 -22.37
CA ARG A 417 17.94 14.54 -22.78
C ARG A 417 17.05 15.18 -21.71
N TRP A 418 16.05 14.47 -21.20
CA TRP A 418 15.16 14.93 -20.12
C TRP A 418 15.92 15.19 -18.82
N ALA A 419 16.85 14.32 -18.43
CA ALA A 419 17.72 14.57 -17.28
C ALA A 419 18.56 15.86 -17.42
N SER A 420 18.88 16.27 -18.65
CA SER A 420 19.59 17.53 -18.90
C SER A 420 18.71 18.77 -18.70
N TYR A 421 17.39 18.65 -18.88
CA TYR A 421 16.43 19.73 -18.65
C TYR A 421 16.37 20.15 -17.17
N LEU A 422 16.60 19.20 -16.24
CA LEU A 422 16.75 19.49 -14.80
C LEU A 422 17.90 20.47 -14.50
N LYS A 423 18.86 20.60 -15.43
CA LYS A 423 20.01 21.52 -15.33
C LYS A 423 19.85 22.76 -16.22
N GLY A 424 18.63 23.04 -16.70
CA GLY A 424 18.33 24.19 -17.54
C GLY A 424 18.77 24.07 -18.99
N LYS A 425 19.25 22.89 -19.44
CA LYS A 425 19.50 22.67 -20.88
C LYS A 425 18.18 22.65 -21.64
N ARG A 426 18.24 23.05 -22.92
CA ARG A 426 17.11 23.04 -23.85
C ARG A 426 17.52 22.32 -25.13
N ALA A 427 16.56 21.75 -25.84
CA ALA A 427 16.76 21.31 -27.21
C ALA A 427 17.19 22.51 -28.08
N SER A 428 18.02 22.26 -29.09
CA SER A 428 18.46 23.29 -30.04
C SER A 428 17.25 23.92 -30.72
N HIS A 429 17.28 25.24 -30.87
CA HIS A 429 16.40 25.95 -31.80
C HIS A 429 17.09 26.08 -33.17
N ASN A 430 16.31 26.45 -34.18
CA ASN A 430 16.80 26.69 -35.55
C ASN A 430 17.63 27.97 -35.67
#